data_AF-A0A1I6VK62-F1
#
_entry.id   AF-A0A1I6VK62-F1
#
_cell.length_a   1.000
_cell.length_b   1.000
_cell.length_c   1.000
_cell.angle_alpha   90.00
_cell.angle_beta   90.00
_cell.angle_gamma   90.00
#
_symmetry.space_group_name_H-M   'P 1'
#
loop_
_entity.id
_entity.type
_entity.pdbx_description
1 polymer ?
#
loop_
_entity_poly.entity_id
_entity_poly.type
_entity_poly.pdbx_seq_one_letter_code
_entity_poly.pdbx_strand_id
1 'polypeptide(L)' 'MTAEERLAELKAADTRRQTRRREALKQKGMTQQNVWLKPSVKAVIDQAIQNGRFRSRTEAIEWALASAFEEKSA' A
#
# COMPACT_ATOMS: atom_id res chain seq x y z
N MET A 1 -6.65 -28.36 17.53
CA MET A 1 -6.11 -27.17 16.84
C MET A 1 -4.90 -26.66 17.59
N THR A 2 -3.72 -26.77 17.00
CA THR A 2 -2.47 -26.24 17.57
C THR A 2 -2.35 -24.73 17.32
N ALA A 3 -1.44 -24.06 18.04
CA ALA A 3 -1.16 -22.64 17.83
C ALA A 3 -0.63 -22.36 16.41
N GLU A 4 0.10 -23.31 15.84
CA GLU A 4 0.64 -23.24 14.48
C GLU A 4 -0.47 -23.31 13.42
N GLU A 5 -1.46 -24.19 13.61
CA GLU A 5 -2.62 -24.31 12.72
C GLU A 5 -3.45 -23.02 12.70
N ARG A 6 -3.67 -22.39 13.87
CA ARG A 6 -4.36 -21.09 13.96
C ARG A 6 -3.59 -19.97 13.27
N LEU A 7 -2.26 -19.93 13.44
CA LEU A 7 -1.41 -18.93 12.78
C LEU A 7 -1.42 -19.11 11.25
N ALA A 8 -1.37 -20.35 10.76
CA ALA A 8 -1.47 -20.65 9.35
C ALA A 8 -2.82 -20.22 8.76
N GLU A 9 -3.92 -20.47 9.49
CA GLU A 9 -5.26 -20.08 9.08
C GLU A 9 -5.43 -18.56 8.99
N LEU A 10 -4.92 -17.81 9.98
CA LEU A 10 -4.93 -16.34 9.96
C LEU A 10 -4.15 -15.77 8.78
N LYS A 11 -2.95 -16.31 8.51
CA LYS A 11 -2.15 -15.92 7.33
C LYS A 11 -2.89 -16.19 6.03
N ALA A 12 -3.52 -17.36 5.89
CA ALA A 12 -4.30 -17.70 4.71
C ALA A 12 -5.52 -16.78 4.52
N ALA A 13 -6.19 -16.39 5.61
CA ALA A 13 -7.27 -15.41 5.59
C ALA A 13 -6.79 -14.03 5.11
N ASP A 14 -5.65 -13.56 5.61
CA ASP A 14 -5.04 -12.30 5.18
C ASP A 14 -4.64 -12.32 3.71
N THR A 15 -4.02 -13.41 3.23
CA THR A 15 -3.70 -13.57 1.81
C THR A 15 -4.94 -13.48 0.95
N ARG A 16 -6.02 -14.19 1.30
CA ARG A 16 -7.30 -14.12 0.55
C ARG A 16 -7.87 -12.71 0.52
N ARG A 17 -7.83 -11.99 1.64
CA ARG A 17 -8.29 -10.60 1.73
C ARG A 17 -7.47 -9.68 0.83
N GLN A 18 -6.15 -9.85 0.82
CA GLN A 18 -5.27 -9.08 -0.06
C GLN A 18 -5.53 -9.38 -1.54
N THR A 19 -5.73 -10.64 -1.92
CA THR A 19 -6.04 -11.03 -3.30
C THR A 19 -7.34 -10.41 -3.78
N ARG A 20 -8.42 -10.50 -2.98
CA ARG A 20 -9.71 -9.86 -3.31
C ARG A 20 -9.57 -8.35 -3.49
N ARG A 21 -8.79 -7.69 -2.62
CA ARG A 21 -8.52 -6.26 -2.75
C ARG A 21 -7.78 -5.95 -4.05
N ARG A 22 -6.77 -6.74 -4.42
CA ARG A 22 -6.02 -6.55 -5.68
C ARG A 22 -6.93 -6.71 -6.90
N GLU A 23 -7.78 -7.72 -6.93
CA GLU A 23 -8.74 -7.94 -8.01
C GLU A 23 -9.71 -6.76 -8.15
N ALA A 24 -10.24 -6.25 -7.02
CA ALA A 24 -11.11 -5.08 -7.04
C ALA A 24 -10.42 -3.82 -7.56
N LEU A 25 -9.13 -3.60 -7.23
CA LEU A 25 -8.35 -2.48 -7.76
C LEU A 25 -8.09 -2.64 -9.27
N LYS A 26 -7.77 -3.86 -9.71
CA LYS A 26 -7.59 -4.17 -11.13
C LYS A 26 -8.87 -3.93 -11.94
N GLN A 27 -10.03 -4.31 -11.41
CA GLN A 27 -11.33 -4.04 -12.04
C GLN A 27 -11.62 -2.54 -12.19
N LYS A 28 -11.05 -1.70 -11.31
CA LYS A 28 -11.14 -0.23 -11.39
C LYS A 28 -10.13 0.40 -12.36
N GLY A 29 -9.39 -0.42 -13.12
CA GLY A 29 -8.36 0.07 -14.06
C GLY A 29 -7.06 0.52 -13.39
N MET A 30 -6.89 0.28 -12.08
CA MET A 30 -5.66 0.63 -11.38
C MET A 30 -4.55 -0.37 -11.71
N THR A 31 -3.32 0.14 -11.86
CA THR A 31 -2.13 -0.68 -12.08
C THR A 31 -1.29 -0.76 -10.81
N GLN A 32 -0.80 -1.96 -10.48
CA GLN A 32 0.12 -2.14 -9.36
C GLN A 32 1.57 -2.00 -9.85
N GLN A 33 2.35 -1.18 -9.17
CA GLN A 33 3.80 -1.06 -9.39
C GLN A 33 4.53 -1.39 -8.09
N ASN A 34 5.53 -2.27 -8.17
CA ASN A 34 6.40 -2.60 -7.04
C ASN A 34 7.72 -1.85 -7.23
N VAL A 35 8.10 -1.04 -6.23
CA VAL A 35 9.33 -0.23 -6.27
C VAL A 35 10.17 -0.49 -5.03
N TRP A 36 11.50 -0.48 -5.22
CA TRP A 36 12.45 -0.51 -4.11
C TRP A 36 12.70 0.90 -3.63
N LEU A 37 12.52 1.13 -2.33
CA LEU A 37 12.72 2.43 -1.69
C LEU A 37 13.89 2.35 -0.70
N LYS A 38 14.66 3.43 -0.59
CA LYS A 38 15.64 3.57 0.50
C LYS A 38 14.90 3.53 1.85
N PRO A 39 15.47 2.92 2.91
CA PRO A 39 14.83 2.85 4.22
C PRO A 39 14.44 4.22 4.79
N SER A 40 15.25 5.25 4.54
CA SER A 40 14.96 6.64 4.94
C SER A 40 13.68 7.19 4.30
N VAL A 41 13.47 6.94 3.00
CA VAL A 41 12.25 7.37 2.29
C VAL A 41 11.02 6.65 2.86
N LYS A 42 11.13 5.34 3.10
CA LYS A 42 10.07 4.58 3.74
C LYS A 42 9.71 5.15 5.13
N ALA A 43 10.72 5.51 5.92
CA ALA A 43 10.50 6.09 7.25
C ALA A 43 9.74 7.42 7.18
N VAL A 44 10.07 8.30 6.22
CA VAL A 44 9.35 9.56 6.01
C VAL A 44 7.87 9.32 5.67
N ILE A 45 7.59 8.36 4.79
CA ILE A 45 6.21 7.98 4.43
C ILE A 45 5.46 7.46 5.66
N ASP A 46 6.09 6.56 6.43
CA ASP A 46 5.50 5.98 7.62
C ASP A 46 5.21 7.05 8.70
N GLN A 47 6.13 8.01 8.89
CA GLN A 47 5.93 9.12 9.82
C GLN A 47 4.74 10.00 9.40
N ALA A 48 4.58 10.27 8.10
CA ALA A 48 3.45 11.05 7.61
C ALA A 48 2.10 10.34 7.89
N ILE A 49 2.07 9.01 7.85
CA ILE A 49 0.88 8.22 8.21
C ILE A 49 0.64 8.26 9.72
N GLN A 50 1.69 8.07 10.52
CA GLN A 50 1.60 8.12 11.99
C GLN A 50 1.09 9.47 12.49
N ASN A 51 1.50 10.56 11.82
CA ASN A 51 1.05 11.92 12.12
C ASN A 51 -0.37 12.22 11.62
N GLY A 52 -1.05 11.25 10.99
CA GLY A 52 -2.41 11.39 10.49
C GLY A 52 -2.55 12.19 9.19
N ARG A 53 -1.44 12.55 8.53
CA ARG A 53 -1.49 13.28 7.24
C ARG A 53 -2.08 12.42 6.12
N PHE A 54 -1.82 11.12 6.15
CA PHE A 54 -2.32 10.15 5.17
C PHE A 54 -2.87 8.91 5.87
N ARG A 55 -3.92 8.30 5.32
CA ARG A 55 -4.55 7.07 5.85
C ARG A 55 -3.78 5.82 5.45
N SER A 56 -2.94 5.90 4.41
CA SER A 56 -2.16 4.77 3.93
C SER A 56 -0.92 5.20 3.16
N ARG A 57 0.03 4.26 2.98
CA ARG A 57 1.21 4.47 2.12
C ARG A 57 0.82 4.76 0.68
N THR A 58 -0.23 4.10 0.17
CA THR A 58 -0.72 4.29 -1.19
C THR A 58 -1.14 5.75 -1.40
N GLU A 59 -1.96 6.29 -0.50
CA GLU A 59 -2.41 7.69 -0.56
C GLU A 59 -1.25 8.68 -0.48
N ALA A 60 -0.26 8.43 0.41
CA ALA A 60 0.93 9.27 0.51
C ALA A 60 1.77 9.26 -0.77
N ILE A 61 1.93 8.10 -1.39
CA ILE A 61 2.70 7.93 -2.64
C ILE A 61 1.94 8.56 -3.81
N GLU A 62 0.63 8.34 -3.93
CA GLU A 62 -0.21 8.97 -4.95
C GLU A 62 -0.12 10.49 -4.87
N TRP A 63 -0.28 11.06 -3.68
CA TRP A 63 -0.15 12.50 -3.46
C TRP A 63 1.24 13.03 -3.87
N ALA A 64 2.30 12.32 -3.52
CA ALA A 64 3.67 12.73 -3.85
C ALA A 64 3.95 12.65 -5.36
N LEU A 65 3.46 11.61 -6.03
CA LEU A 65 3.59 11.46 -7.49
C LEU A 65 2.77 12.52 -8.22
N ALA A 66 1.51 12.75 -7.82
CA ALA A 66 0.67 13.81 -8.37
C ALA A 66 1.36 15.17 -8.23
N SER A 67 1.82 15.51 -7.02
CA SER A 67 2.52 16.79 -6.76
C SER A 67 3.81 16.94 -7.58
N ALA A 68 4.52 15.86 -7.89
CA ALA A 68 5.78 15.91 -8.63
C ALA A 68 5.59 15.91 -10.15
N PHE A 69 4.52 15.30 -10.66
CA PHE A 69 4.33 15.03 -12.10
C PHE A 69 3.12 15.71 -12.74
N GLU A 70 2.11 16.15 -11.97
CA GLU A 70 0.95 16.87 -12.52
C GLU A 70 1.28 18.33 -12.87
N GLU A 71 2.33 18.92 -12.29
CA GLU A 71 2.90 20.20 -12.75
C GLU A 71 4.00 19.98 -13.82
N LYS A 72 3.59 19.61 -15.04
CA LYS A 72 4.35 19.83 -16.30
C LYS A 72 3.52 19.43 -17.54
N SER A 73 2.29 19.93 -17.60
CA SER A 73 1.50 19.94 -18.83
C SER A 73 0.90 21.34 -19.05
N ALA A 74 1.75 22.36 -18.89
CA ALA A 74 1.49 23.74 -19.29
C ALA A 74 2.45 24.10 -20.42
#